data_AF-A0A968JB04-F1
#
_entry.id   AF-A0A968JB04-F1
#
_cell.length_a   1.000
_cell.length_b   1.000
_cell.length_c   1.000
_cell.angle_alpha   90.00
_cell.angle_beta   90.00
_cell.angle_gamma   90.00
#
_symmetry.space_group_name_H-M   'P 1'
#
loop_
_entity.id
_entity.type
_entity.pdbx_description
1 polymer ?
#
loop_
_entity_poly.entity_id
_entity_poly.type
_entity_poly.pdbx_seq_one_letter_code
_entity_poly.pdbx_strand_id
1 'polypeptide(L)'
;MQVDSYQSFWLNDLKSILSEFSPIEDTVGGRWRVDLGPEFYLESDPEMNEYKALVNSTSYSAPLYINVTVQNLVTKEKNHREFLLVKFQ
;
A
#
# COMPACT_ATOMS: atom_id res chain seq x y z
N MET A 1 -8.22 -23.11 3.53
CA MET A 1 -9.30 -22.13 3.30
C MET A 1 -8.96 -20.75 3.86
N GLN A 2 -8.80 -20.55 5.18
CA GLN A 2 -8.52 -19.21 5.73
C GLN A 2 -7.11 -18.69 5.37
N VAL A 3 -6.08 -19.53 5.49
CA VAL A 3 -4.69 -19.17 5.11
C VAL A 3 -4.59 -18.87 3.62
N ASP A 4 -5.21 -19.70 2.78
CA ASP A 4 -5.17 -19.53 1.32
C ASP A 4 -5.91 -18.25 0.88
N SER A 5 -7.02 -17.92 1.54
CA SER A 5 -7.77 -16.68 1.29
C SER A 5 -6.94 -15.45 1.68
N TYR A 6 -6.22 -15.50 2.81
CA TYR A 6 -5.36 -14.41 3.23
C TYR A 6 -4.19 -14.21 2.26
N GLN A 7 -3.54 -15.30 1.82
CA GLN A 7 -2.48 -15.21 0.80
C GLN A 7 -3.01 -14.70 -0.55
N SER A 8 -4.21 -15.13 -0.95
CA SER A 8 -4.85 -14.67 -2.19
C SER A 8 -5.17 -13.18 -2.17
N PHE A 9 -5.60 -12.65 -1.02
CA PHE A 9 -5.85 -11.23 -0.84
C PHE A 9 -4.61 -10.38 -1.13
N TRP A 10 -3.47 -10.75 -0.54
CA TRP A 10 -2.22 -10.04 -0.76
C TRP A 10 -1.69 -10.20 -2.17
N LEU A 11 -1.87 -11.33 -2.84
CA LEU A 11 -1.31 -11.54 -4.17
C LEU A 11 -2.15 -10.91 -5.28
N ASN A 12 -3.48 -10.98 -5.16
CA ASN A 12 -4.39 -10.67 -6.27
C ASN A 12 -5.34 -9.52 -5.94
N ASP A 13 -6.00 -9.55 -4.79
CA ASP A 13 -7.10 -8.63 -4.50
C ASP A 13 -6.59 -7.22 -4.22
N LEU A 14 -5.55 -7.07 -3.39
CA LEU A 14 -4.98 -5.76 -3.09
C LEU A 14 -4.40 -5.08 -4.33
N LYS A 15 -3.73 -5.86 -5.19
CA LYS A 15 -3.22 -5.37 -6.48
C LYS A 15 -4.35 -4.93 -7.39
N SER A 16 -5.45 -5.69 -7.42
CA SER A 16 -6.65 -5.35 -8.19
C SER A 16 -7.27 -4.05 -7.70
N ILE A 17 -7.43 -3.90 -6.38
CA ILE A 17 -7.98 -2.68 -5.75
C ILE A 17 -7.12 -1.47 -6.11
N LEU A 18 -5.80 -1.54 -5.89
CA LEU A 18 -4.90 -0.42 -6.21
C LEU A 18 -4.92 -0.05 -7.70
N SER A 19 -5.09 -1.04 -8.57
CA SER A 19 -5.18 -0.82 -10.01
C SER A 19 -6.53 -0.21 -10.43
N GLU A 20 -7.62 -0.50 -9.70
CA GLU A 20 -8.93 0.10 -9.95
C GLU A 20 -8.95 1.60 -9.64
N PHE A 21 -8.28 2.00 -8.55
CA PHE A 21 -8.18 3.40 -8.17
C PHE A 21 -7.14 4.19 -8.98
N SER A 22 -6.27 3.53 -9.75
CA SER A 22 -5.14 4.15 -10.46
C SER A 22 -5.38 4.19 -11.98
N PRO A 23 -5.05 5.29 -12.68
CA PRO A 23 -4.54 6.56 -12.14
C PRO A 23 -5.66 7.44 -11.56
N ILE A 24 -5.32 8.20 -10.54
CA ILE A 24 -6.18 9.26 -9.99
C ILE A 24 -5.80 10.57 -10.69
N GLU A 25 -6.74 11.15 -11.43
CA GLU A 25 -6.55 12.43 -12.12
C GLU A 25 -7.39 13.53 -11.47
N ASP A 26 -6.82 14.73 -11.37
CA ASP A 26 -7.51 15.90 -10.83
C ASP A 26 -8.62 16.35 -11.79
N THR A 27 -9.86 16.39 -11.31
CA THR A 27 -11.04 16.84 -12.08
C THR A 27 -11.00 18.33 -12.37
N VAL A 28 -10.30 19.14 -11.56
CA VAL A 28 -10.23 20.60 -11.72
C VAL A 28 -8.93 20.99 -12.43
N GLY A 29 -8.96 20.87 -13.76
CA GLY A 29 -7.92 21.39 -14.64
C GLY A 29 -6.86 20.39 -15.08
N GLY A 30 -6.97 19.11 -14.69
CA GLY A 30 -6.17 18.01 -15.26
C GLY A 30 -4.66 18.20 -15.14
N ARG A 31 -4.20 18.86 -14.06
CA ARG A 31 -2.78 19.23 -13.89
C ARG A 31 -2.00 18.17 -13.14
N TRP A 32 -2.68 17.37 -12.32
CA TRP A 32 -2.06 16.38 -11.46
C TRP A 32 -2.59 15.00 -11.80
N ARG A 33 -1.67 14.05 -11.81
CA ARG A 33 -1.94 12.63 -11.92
C ARG A 33 -1.20 11.91 -10.81
N VAL A 34 -1.89 11.01 -10.13
CA VAL A 34 -1.32 10.15 -9.12
C VAL A 34 -1.47 8.72 -9.61
N ASP A 35 -0.34 8.04 -9.79
CA ASP A 35 -0.30 6.62 -10.10
C ASP A 35 0.03 5.87 -8.80
N LEU A 36 -0.88 5.01 -8.38
CA LEU A 36 -0.62 4.00 -7.35
C LEU A 36 0.06 2.82 -8.05
N GLY A 37 1.29 2.53 -7.65
CA GLY A 37 2.08 1.45 -8.22
C GLY A 37 1.55 0.08 -7.79
N PRO A 38 1.74 -0.97 -8.62
CA PRO A 38 1.34 -2.34 -8.27
C PRO A 38 2.25 -2.96 -7.20
N GLU A 39 3.35 -2.30 -6.86
CA GLU A 39 4.33 -2.72 -5.87
C GLU A 39 3.91 -2.19 -4.50
N PHE A 40 3.65 -3.12 -3.60
CA PHE A 40 3.42 -2.89 -2.17
C PHE A 40 4.18 -3.94 -1.37
N TYR A 41 4.57 -3.58 -0.16
CA TYR A 41 5.17 -4.53 0.77
C TYR A 41 4.67 -4.29 2.18
N LEU A 42 4.58 -5.39 2.91
CA LEU A 42 4.41 -5.35 4.36
C LEU A 42 5.79 -5.24 4.97
N GLU A 43 6.02 -4.20 5.74
CA GLU A 43 7.23 -4.10 6.56
C GLU A 43 7.12 -5.14 7.66
N SER A 44 7.85 -6.25 7.50
CA SER A 44 7.98 -7.26 8.53
C SER A 44 8.92 -6.72 9.61
N ASP A 45 8.40 -6.47 10.82
CA ASP A 45 9.25 -6.23 11.97
C ASP A 45 9.88 -7.58 12.40
N PRO A 46 11.20 -7.78 12.18
CA PRO A 46 11.86 -9.03 12.53
C PRO A 46 11.87 -9.29 14.05
N GLU A 47 11.62 -8.28 14.88
CA GLU A 47 11.56 -8.42 16.33
C GLU A 47 10.16 -8.77 16.86
N MET A 48 9.10 -8.64 16.05
CA MET A 48 7.72 -8.89 16.44
C MET A 48 7.29 -10.32 16.07
N ASN A 49 7.40 -11.23 17.04
CA ASN A 49 6.84 -12.59 16.97
C ASN A 49 5.46 -12.62 17.65
N GLU A 50 4.53 -13.45 17.18
CA GLU A 50 3.22 -13.74 17.79
C GLU A 50 3.27 -13.84 19.32
N TYR A 51 4.32 -14.50 19.84
CA TYR A 51 4.55 -14.63 21.28
C TYR A 51 4.84 -13.30 21.99
N LYS A 52 5.64 -12.42 21.38
CA LYS A 52 5.94 -11.09 21.93
C LYS A 52 4.74 -10.15 21.83
N ALA A 53 3.96 -10.23 20.76
CA ALA A 53 2.73 -9.46 20.60
C ALA A 53 1.70 -9.82 21.69
N LEU A 54 1.53 -11.13 21.95
CA LEU A 54 0.67 -11.63 23.01
C LEU A 54 1.15 -11.21 24.41
N VAL A 55 2.46 -11.31 24.67
CA VAL A 55 3.06 -10.92 25.96
C VAL A 55 2.96 -9.41 26.21
N ASN A 56 3.06 -8.60 25.16
CA ASN A 56 3.02 -7.13 25.27
C ASN A 56 1.62 -6.54 25.15
N SER A 57 0.57 -7.35 24.98
CA SER A 57 -0.80 -6.88 24.67
C SER A 57 -0.84 -5.94 23.46
N THR A 58 0.05 -6.15 22.50
CA THR A 58 0.19 -5.35 21.29
C THR A 58 -0.38 -6.14 20.11
N SER A 59 -1.09 -5.47 19.21
CA SER A 59 -1.61 -6.11 18.01
C SER A 59 -0.47 -6.52 17.07
N TYR A 60 -0.58 -7.71 16.47
CA TYR A 60 0.34 -8.18 15.44
C TYR A 60 0.05 -7.41 14.14
N SER A 61 0.59 -6.20 14.05
CA SER A 61 0.31 -5.32 12.93
C SER A 61 1.52 -5.04 12.07
N ALA A 62 1.41 -5.35 10.77
CA ALA A 62 2.41 -5.02 9.77
C ALA A 62 2.00 -3.73 9.03
N PRO A 63 2.86 -2.69 8.99
CA PRO A 63 2.63 -1.51 8.17
C PRO A 63 2.72 -1.87 6.68
N LEU A 64 1.69 -1.49 5.91
CA LEU A 64 1.64 -1.64 4.47
C LEU A 64 2.17 -0.37 3.79
N TYR A 65 3.24 -0.52 3.02
CA TYR A 65 3.78 0.54 2.18
C TYR A 65 3.39 0.32 0.72
N ILE A 66 3.10 1.43 0.04
CA ILE A 66 2.82 1.44 -1.40
C ILE A 66 3.71 2.46 -2.10
N ASN A 67 4.07 2.14 -3.34
CA ASN A 67 4.78 3.07 -4.22
C ASN A 67 3.78 4.04 -4.86
N VAL A 68 3.96 5.34 -4.63
CA VAL A 68 3.11 6.39 -5.21
C VAL A 68 3.93 7.29 -6.10
N THR A 69 3.47 7.47 -7.32
CA THR A 69 4.06 8.43 -8.26
C THR A 69 3.11 9.59 -8.47
N VAL A 70 3.54 10.80 -8.11
CA VAL A 70 2.79 12.03 -8.37
C VAL A 70 3.43 12.73 -9.56
N GLN A 71 2.64 12.95 -10.60
CA GLN A 71 3.06 13.64 -11.82
C GLN A 71 2.31 14.97 -11.96
N ASN A 72 3.07 16.03 -12.25
CA ASN A 72 2.52 17.26 -12.78
C ASN A 72 2.47 17.16 -14.32
N LEU A 73 1.28 17.17 -14.89
CA LEU A 73 1.06 17.03 -16.33
C LEU A 73 1.46 18.28 -17.14
N VAL A 74 1.54 19.43 -16.48
CA VAL A 74 1.92 20.73 -17.06
C VAL A 74 3.45 20.87 -17.12
N THR A 75 4.15 20.67 -15.99
CA THR A 75 5.62 20.77 -15.94
C THR A 75 6.33 19.49 -16.37
N LYS A 76 5.60 18.38 -16.51
CA LYS A 76 6.11 17.02 -16.75
C LYS A 76 6.98 16.45 -15.63
N GLU A 77 7.06 17.12 -14.49
CA GLU A 77 7.78 16.63 -13.32
C GLU A 77 7.09 15.43 -12.70
N LYS A 78 7.90 14.46 -12.26
CA LYS A 78 7.45 13.24 -11.57
C LYS A 78 8.18 13.11 -10.26
N ASN A 79 7.44 12.85 -9.20
CA ASN A 79 7.98 12.54 -7.89
C ASN A 79 7.52 11.14 -7.48
N HIS A 80 8.48 10.26 -7.24
CA HIS A 80 8.22 8.91 -6.75
C HIS A 80 8.53 8.86 -5.25
N ARG A 81 7.58 8.36 -4.46
CA ARG A 81 7.74 8.22 -3.01
C ARG A 81 7.00 7.01 -2.49
N GLU A 82 7.54 6.43 -1.44
CA GLU A 82 6.88 5.41 -0.65
C GLU A 82 5.95 6.06 0.39
N PHE A 83 4.74 5.56 0.50
CA PHE A 83 3.76 5.99 1.49
C PHE A 83 3.29 4.82 2.33
N LEU A 84 3.22 5.03 3.65
CA LEU A 84 2.50 4.16 4.56
C LEU A 84 1.00 4.32 4.29
N LEU A 85 0.34 3.25 3.82
CA LEU A 85 -1.08 3.26 3.52
C LEU A 85 -1.91 3.02 4.78
N VAL A 86 -1.61 1.93 5.49
CA VAL A 86 -2.35 1.50 6.68
C VAL A 86 -1.52 0.50 7.47
N LYS A 87 -1.83 0.34 8.76
CA LYS A 87 -1.34 -0.77 9.60
C LYS A 87 -2.43 -1.83 9.66
N PHE A 88 -2.20 -3.00 9.06
CA PHE A 88 -3.14 -4.13 9.16
C PHE A 88 -3.00 -4.80 10.52
N GLN A 89 -4.11 -5.19 11.16
CA GLN A 89 -4.19 -5.88 12.47
C GLN A 89 -4.91 -7.23 12.33
#